data_AF-A0A958H6Y5-F1
#
_entry.id   AF-A0A958H6Y5-F1
#
_cell.length_a   1.000
_cell.length_b   1.000
_cell.length_c   1.000
_cell.angle_alpha   90.00
_cell.angle_beta   90.00
_cell.angle_gamma   90.00
#
_symmetry.space_group_name_H-M   'P 1'
#
loop_
_entity.id
_entity.type
_entity.pdbx_description
1 polymer ?
#
loop_
_entity_poly.entity_id
_entity_poly.type
_entity_poly.pdbx_seq_one_letter_code
_entity_poly.pdbx_strand_id
1 'polypeptide(L)' 'MKVLTYNVHLWEGRDGRMDVERLAAIIESTGADAVALNEVLHPVHTHYGQSTPLRDLANLLRMDWAFGESNRT' A
#
# COMPACT_ATOMS: atom_id res chain seq x y z
N MET A 1 13.43 10.91 12.40
CA MET A 1 13.10 9.86 11.40
C MET A 1 12.11 8.90 12.01
N LYS A 2 10.88 8.88 11.51
CA LYS A 2 9.79 8.00 11.91
C LYS A 2 9.57 6.94 10.83
N VAL A 3 9.52 5.68 11.23
CA VAL A 3 9.33 4.55 10.30
C VAL A 3 8.04 3.83 10.66
N LEU A 4 7.19 3.59 9.67
CA LEU A 4 6.00 2.77 9.78
C LEU A 4 6.22 1.44 9.08
N THR A 5 5.92 0.34 9.76
CA THR A 5 5.79 -0.98 9.13
C THR A 5 4.34 -1.40 9.24
N TYR A 6 3.70 -1.75 8.13
CA TYR A 6 2.29 -2.11 8.14
C TYR A 6 1.99 -3.26 7.17
N ASN A 7 1.17 -4.20 7.61
CA ASN A 7 0.68 -5.27 6.75
C ASN A 7 -0.66 -4.81 6.14
N VAL A 8 -0.72 -4.66 4.82
CA VAL A 8 -1.89 -4.15 4.11
C VAL A 8 -2.90 -5.24 3.76
N HIS A 9 -2.60 -6.50 4.07
CA HIS A 9 -3.48 -7.65 3.86
C HIS A 9 -4.10 -7.69 2.46
N LEU A 10 -3.24 -7.72 1.43
CA LEU A 10 -3.67 -7.69 0.01
C LEU A 10 -4.55 -6.49 -0.34
N TRP A 11 -4.37 -5.37 0.37
CA TRP A 11 -5.14 -4.12 0.30
C TRP A 11 -6.55 -4.18 0.91
N GLU A 12 -6.91 -5.27 1.58
CA GLU A 12 -8.23 -5.47 2.18
C GLU A 12 -8.26 -5.04 3.65
N GLY A 13 -9.11 -4.08 3.97
CA GLY A 13 -9.39 -3.71 5.36
C GLY A 13 -10.20 -4.80 6.09
N ARG A 14 -10.31 -4.69 7.42
CA ARG A 14 -11.12 -5.64 8.23
C ARG A 14 -12.61 -5.63 7.90
N ASP A 15 -13.06 -4.62 7.16
CA ASP A 15 -14.42 -4.48 6.64
C ASP A 15 -14.60 -5.09 5.25
N GLY A 16 -13.59 -5.80 4.73
CA GLY A 16 -13.60 -6.43 3.42
C GLY A 16 -13.45 -5.44 2.26
N ARG A 17 -13.06 -4.19 2.53
CA ARG A 17 -12.97 -3.13 1.52
C ARG A 17 -11.53 -2.78 1.19
N MET A 18 -11.25 -2.67 -0.09
CA MET A 18 -10.06 -2.03 -0.62
C MET A 18 -10.27 -0.52 -0.69
N ASP A 19 -9.58 0.22 0.17
CA ASP A 19 -9.73 1.67 0.33
C ASP A 19 -8.33 2.27 0.57
N VAL A 20 -7.72 2.75 -0.52
CA VAL A 20 -6.34 3.24 -0.55
C VAL A 20 -6.25 4.62 0.10
N GLU A 21 -7.27 5.45 -0.05
CA GLU A 21 -7.40 6.78 0.53
C GLU A 21 -7.47 6.70 2.06
N ARG A 22 -8.22 5.74 2.61
CA ARG A 22 -8.24 5.46 4.05
C ARG A 22 -6.86 5.08 4.57
N LEU A 23 -6.13 4.22 3.84
CA LEU A 23 -4.77 3.85 4.22
C LEU A 23 -3.82 5.06 4.16
N ALA A 24 -3.93 5.90 3.13
CA ALA A 24 -3.14 7.12 3.00
C ALA A 24 -3.35 8.04 4.21
N ALA A 25 -4.61 8.30 4.59
CA ALA A 25 -4.94 9.14 5.74
C ALA A 25 -4.35 8.58 7.06
N ILE A 26 -4.37 7.25 7.24
CA ILE A 26 -3.74 6.60 8.40
C ILE A 26 -2.23 6.85 8.39
N ILE A 27 -1.56 6.62 7.26
CA ILE A 27 -0.11 6.82 7.14
C ILE A 27 0.27 8.28 7.38
N GLU A 28 -0.42 9.24 6.77
CA GLU A 28 -0.17 10.68 6.97
C GLU A 28 -0.30 11.06 8.46
N SER A 29 -1.31 10.54 9.16
CA SER A 29 -1.54 10.85 10.57
C SER A 29 -0.39 10.41 11.49
N THR A 30 0.42 9.44 11.08
CA THR A 30 1.60 8.99 11.85
C THR A 30 2.77 9.97 11.74
N GLY A 31 2.80 10.76 10.66
CA GLY A 31 3.94 11.57 10.25
C GLY A 31 5.18 10.75 9.93
N ALA A 32 5.03 9.55 9.35
CA ALA A 32 6.14 8.70 8.96
C ALA A 32 6.99 9.34 7.84
N ASP A 33 8.31 9.24 7.98
CA ASP A 33 9.28 9.64 6.95
C ASP A 33 9.57 8.48 5.98
N ALA A 34 9.36 7.23 6.41
CA ALA A 34 9.49 6.03 5.60
C ALA A 34 8.43 4.98 5.97
N VAL A 35 7.92 4.27 4.97
CA VAL A 35 6.86 3.26 5.13
C VAL A 35 7.28 1.95 4.47
N ALA A 36 7.26 0.86 5.22
CA ALA A 36 7.46 -0.49 4.72
C ALA A 36 6.13 -1.26 4.78
N LEU A 37 5.68 -1.76 3.64
CA LEU A 37 4.41 -2.49 3.52
C LEU A 37 4.64 -3.98 3.25
N ASN A 38 3.91 -4.83 3.97
CA ASN A 38 3.88 -6.28 3.77
C ASN A 38 2.54 -6.72 3.17
N GLU A 39 2.53 -7.89 2.51
CA GLU A 39 1.37 -8.44 1.78
C GLU A 39 0.82 -7.49 0.71
N VAL A 40 1.72 -6.74 0.08
CA VAL A 40 1.39 -5.89 -1.06
C VAL A 40 1.22 -6.76 -2.30
N LEU A 41 0.01 -6.74 -2.87
CA LEU A 41 -0.22 -7.24 -4.23
C LEU A 41 0.07 -6.11 -5.23
N HIS A 42 1.01 -6.31 -6.15
CA HIS A 42 1.32 -5.32 -7.18
C HIS A 42 1.81 -5.98 -8.47
N PRO A 43 1.16 -5.74 -9.63
CA PRO A 43 -0.13 -5.06 -9.78
C PRO A 43 -1.30 -5.91 -9.26
N VAL A 44 -2.48 -5.29 -9.10
CA VAL A 44 -3.71 -6.01 -8.74
C VAL A 44 -4.52 -6.25 -10.01
N HIS A 45 -4.87 -7.50 -10.28
CA HIS A 45 -5.75 -7.86 -11.40
C HIS A 45 -7.16 -8.15 -10.90
N THR A 46 -8.14 -7.46 -11.45
CA THR A 46 -9.57 -7.63 -11.16
C THR A 46 -10.33 -7.95 -12.44
N HIS A 47 -11.61 -8.31 -12.33
CA HIS A 47 -12.49 -8.47 -13.48
C HIS A 47 -12.74 -7.16 -14.25
N TYR A 48 -12.47 -6.00 -13.65
CA TYR A 48 -12.56 -4.69 -14.28
C TYR A 48 -11.23 -4.22 -14.90
N GLY A 49 -10.17 -5.04 -14.84
CA GLY A 49 -8.85 -4.71 -15.35
C GLY A 49 -7.79 -4.64 -14.25
N GLN A 50 -6.65 -4.04 -14.59
CA GLN A 50 -5.50 -3.91 -13.71
C GLN A 50 -5.56 -2.61 -12.91
N SER A 51 -5.31 -2.67 -11.61
CA SER A 51 -5.12 -1.50 -10.74
C SER A 51 -3.72 -1.49 -10.12
N THR A 52 -3.28 -0.30 -9.69
CA THR A 52 -1.92 -0.05 -9.17
C THR A 52 -1.95 0.64 -7.79
N PRO A 53 -2.57 0.04 -6.77
CA PRO A 53 -2.79 0.68 -5.47
C PRO A 53 -1.50 1.15 -4.78
N LEU A 54 -0.36 0.47 -4.98
CA LEU A 54 0.94 0.93 -4.48
C LEU A 54 1.34 2.28 -5.06
N ARG A 55 1.17 2.46 -6.38
CA ARG A 55 1.46 3.73 -7.06
C ARG A 55 0.47 4.80 -6.62
N ASP A 56 -0.81 4.45 -6.49
CA ASP A 56 -1.86 5.39 -6.08
C ASP A 56 -1.62 5.87 -4.65
N LEU A 57 -1.27 4.96 -3.73
CA LEU A 57 -0.87 5.29 -2.37
C LEU A 57 0.35 6.21 -2.32
N ALA A 58 1.39 5.88 -3.10
CA ALA A 58 2.61 6.69 -3.18
C ALA A 58 2.32 8.11 -3.70
N ASN A 59 1.45 8.24 -4.71
CA ASN A 59 1.01 9.53 -5.23
C ASN A 59 0.25 10.34 -4.17
N LEU A 60 -0.69 9.72 -3.45
CA LEU A 60 -1.45 10.38 -2.37
C LEU A 60 -0.53 10.89 -1.26
N LEU A 61 0.46 10.09 -0.86
CA LEU A 61 1.42 10.44 0.19
C LEU A 61 2.56 11.35 -0.29
N ARG A 62 2.66 11.60 -1.61
CA ARG A 62 3.80 12.29 -2.24
C ARG A 62 5.15 11.65 -1.86
N MET A 63 5.18 10.32 -1.86
CA MET A 63 6.38 9.52 -1.56
C MET A 63 6.88 8.81 -2.81
N ASP A 64 8.20 8.65 -2.91
CA ASP A 64 8.80 7.71 -3.85
C ASP A 64 8.53 6.27 -3.39
N TRP A 65 8.44 5.33 -4.33
CA TRP A 65 8.15 3.93 -4.04
C TRP A 65 9.07 2.98 -4.79
N ALA A 66 9.28 1.81 -4.17
CA ALA A 66 9.92 0.66 -4.77
C ALA A 66 9.15 -0.59 -4.37
N PHE A 67 9.15 -1.60 -5.25
CA PHE A 67 8.51 -2.88 -5.01
C PHE A 67 9.50 -4.01 -5.26
N GLY A 68 9.58 -4.93 -4.30
CA GLY A 68 10.36 -6.16 -4.42
C GLY A 68 9.45 -7.35 -4.23
N GLU A 69 9.28 -8.16 -5.28
CA GLU A 69 8.54 -9.41 -5.18
C GLU A 69 9.28 -10.41 -4.30
N SER A 70 8.55 -11.10 -3.43
CA SER A 70 9.11 -12.25 -2.73
C SER A 70 9.07 -13.46 -3.67
N ASN A 71 10.11 -13.61 -4.49
CA ASN A 71 10.29 -14.81 -5.30
C ASN A 71 10.58 -15.99 -4.38
N ARG A 72 9.55 -16.80 -4.12
CA ARG A 72 9.75 -18.18 -3.68
C ARG A 72 9.97 -19.04 -4.92
N THR A 73 11.22 -19.09 -5.39
CA THR A 73 11.71 -20.17 -6.26
C THR A 73 12.13 -21.37 -5.43
#